data_AF-A0AB36H570-F1
#
_entry.id   AF-A0AB36H570-F1
#
_cell.length_a   1.000
_cell.length_b   1.000
_cell.length_c   1.000
_cell.angle_alpha   90.00
_cell.angle_beta   90.00
_cell.angle_gamma   90.00
#
_symmetry.space_group_name_H-M   'P 1'
#
loop_
_entity.id
_entity.type
_entity.pdbx_description
1 polymer ?
#
loop_
_entity_poly.entity_id
_entity_poly.type
_entity_poly.pdbx_seq_one_letter_code
_entity_poly.pdbx_strand_id
1 'polypeptide(L)'
;MIAWAESKEQTFDVVMLGQAVKVRATPVKYVWDFGDGTVLTTTFPGREYPARDVSMRYAYQGWYEVSLVTQFSGEYSVNGGPWQPIAGTVSVASQKRWIYSDLREARLVGDEVPEEYRNVPERGPDTLGPVNPNARVETLTAPHPSPIP
;
A
#
# COMPACT_ATOMS: atom_id res chain seq x y z
N MET A 1 -7.46 -9.43 0.47
CA MET A 1 -6.36 -8.81 -0.29
C MET A 1 -5.09 -8.82 0.55
N ILE A 2 -3.94 -9.08 -0.06
CA ILE A 2 -2.61 -8.81 0.51
C ILE A 2 -2.03 -7.62 -0.25
N ALA A 3 -1.40 -6.68 0.45
CA ALA A 3 -0.70 -5.55 -0.16
C ALA A 3 0.76 -5.53 0.28
N TRP A 4 1.61 -5.02 -0.59
CA TRP A 4 3.03 -4.82 -0.32
C TRP A 4 3.57 -3.77 -1.30
N ALA A 5 4.73 -3.20 -0.97
CA ALA A 5 5.42 -2.24 -1.82
C ALA A 5 6.87 -2.65 -2.05
N GLU A 6 7.39 -2.39 -3.23
CA GLU A 6 8.83 -2.37 -3.43
C GLU A 6 9.39 -1.20 -2.62
N SER A 7 10.35 -1.50 -1.75
CA SER A 7 10.97 -0.51 -0.91
C SER A 7 12.48 -0.69 -0.92
N LYS A 8 13.15 0.39 -1.33
CA LYS A 8 14.60 0.50 -1.33
C LYS A 8 15.00 1.94 -1.11
N GLU A 9 16.18 2.11 -0.52
CA GLU A 9 16.86 3.39 -0.51
C GLU A 9 17.10 3.88 -1.94
N GLN A 10 16.88 5.17 -2.18
CA GLN A 10 17.08 5.80 -3.47
C GLN A 10 18.17 6.86 -3.36
N THR A 11 19.10 6.86 -4.31
CA THR A 11 20.15 7.87 -4.40
C THR A 11 19.97 8.71 -5.65
N PHE A 12 20.12 10.03 -5.49
CA PHE A 12 20.03 11.01 -6.56
C PHE A 12 21.31 11.84 -6.59
N ASP A 13 21.86 12.03 -7.79
CA ASP A 13 22.95 12.98 -8.03
C ASP A 13 22.35 14.24 -8.65
N VAL A 14 22.54 15.39 -7.99
CA VAL A 14 21.96 16.68 -8.39
C VAL A 14 23.03 17.76 -8.32
N VAL A 15 22.96 18.76 -9.19
CA VAL A 15 23.79 19.97 -9.10
C VAL A 15 22.93 21.09 -8.50
N MET A 16 23.37 21.65 -7.39
CA MET A 16 22.69 22.78 -6.73
C MET A 16 23.68 23.92 -6.54
N LEU A 17 23.36 25.11 -7.07
CA LEU A 17 24.22 26.29 -6.96
C LEU A 17 25.68 26.02 -7.42
N GLY A 18 25.85 25.19 -8.45
CA GLY A 18 27.15 24.80 -8.98
C GLY A 18 27.92 23.76 -8.16
N GLN A 19 27.35 23.26 -7.05
CA GLN A 19 27.93 22.21 -6.21
C GLN A 19 27.32 20.85 -6.56
N ALA A 20 28.13 19.79 -6.52
CA ALA A 20 27.65 18.43 -6.68
C ALA A 20 27.02 17.97 -5.35
N VAL A 21 25.75 17.61 -5.38
CA VAL A 21 24.99 17.16 -4.21
C VAL A 21 24.45 15.76 -4.46
N LYS A 22 24.77 14.84 -3.56
CA LYS A 22 24.12 13.52 -3.51
C LYS A 22 23.01 13.57 -2.48
N VAL A 23 21.84 13.04 -2.82
CA VAL A 23 20.71 12.91 -1.90
C VAL A 23 20.36 11.44 -1.78
N ARG A 24 20.16 10.98 -0.56
CA ARG A 24 19.78 9.61 -0.24
C ARG A 24 18.45 9.63 0.50
N ALA A 25 17.44 8.99 -0.07
CA ALA A 25 16.09 8.93 0.48
C ALA A 25 15.79 7.51 0.96
N THR A 26 15.49 7.38 2.24
CA THR A 26 15.20 6.11 2.91
C THR A 26 13.74 6.09 3.33
N PRO A 27 12.93 5.13 2.85
CA PRO A 27 11.53 5.04 3.25
C PRO A 27 11.42 4.58 4.71
N VAL A 28 10.63 5.30 5.50
CA VAL A 28 10.50 5.10 6.96
C VAL A 28 9.06 4.82 7.40
N LYS A 29 8.06 5.13 6.57
CA LYS A 29 6.64 4.94 6.90
C LYS A 29 5.81 4.71 5.64
N TYR A 30 4.78 3.90 5.76
CA TYR A 30 3.84 3.55 4.68
C TYR A 30 2.43 3.74 5.22
N VAL A 31 1.61 4.52 4.53
CA VAL A 31 0.21 4.78 4.87
C VAL A 31 -0.66 4.23 3.76
N TRP A 32 -1.29 3.11 4.03
CA TRP A 32 -2.18 2.38 3.13
C TRP A 32 -3.60 2.87 3.35
N ASP A 33 -4.26 3.33 2.29
CA ASP A 33 -5.69 3.60 2.27
C ASP A 33 -6.35 2.59 1.34
N PHE A 34 -7.29 1.81 1.87
CA PHE A 34 -7.99 0.77 1.12
C PHE A 34 -9.26 1.24 0.43
N GLY A 35 -9.64 2.52 0.56
CA GLY A 35 -10.77 3.11 -0.14
C GLY A 35 -12.15 2.79 0.43
N ASP A 36 -12.24 1.94 1.46
CA ASP A 36 -13.46 1.71 2.25
C ASP A 36 -13.47 2.49 3.57
N GLY A 37 -12.54 3.43 3.75
CA GLY A 37 -12.29 4.18 4.98
C GLY A 37 -11.26 3.54 5.91
N THR A 38 -10.86 2.28 5.68
CA THR A 38 -9.81 1.63 6.47
C THR A 38 -8.44 2.16 6.05
N VAL A 39 -7.67 2.62 7.04
CA VAL A 39 -6.30 3.12 6.85
C VAL A 39 -5.36 2.31 7.74
N LEU A 40 -4.30 1.77 7.14
CA LEU A 40 -3.24 1.08 7.86
C LEU A 40 -1.94 1.84 7.71
N THR A 41 -1.27 2.12 8.81
CA THR A 41 0.08 2.70 8.82
C THR A 41 1.10 1.64 9.22
N THR A 42 2.19 1.50 8.48
CA THR A 42 3.27 0.56 8.80
C THR A 42 4.64 1.23 8.75
N THR A 43 5.61 0.69 9.50
CA THR A 43 7.05 1.03 9.38
C THR A 43 7.79 0.11 8.41
N PHE A 44 7.10 -0.87 7.84
CA PHE A 44 7.60 -1.88 6.90
C PHE A 44 6.70 -1.91 5.66
N PRO A 45 7.23 -2.27 4.48
CA PRO A 45 6.50 -2.20 3.21
C PRO A 45 5.50 -3.36 2.99
N GLY A 46 5.35 -4.27 3.95
CA GLY A 46 4.69 -5.56 3.74
C GLY A 46 5.58 -6.55 2.96
N ARG A 47 5.03 -7.73 2.67
CA ARG A 47 5.69 -8.76 1.85
C ARG A 47 4.66 -9.44 0.97
N GLU A 48 5.14 -10.03 -0.13
CA GLU A 48 4.31 -10.83 -1.02
C GLU A 48 3.66 -12.02 -0.31
N TYR A 49 2.55 -12.50 -0.88
CA TYR A 49 1.93 -13.75 -0.43
C TYR A 49 2.97 -14.88 -0.38
N PRO A 50 2.99 -15.76 0.64
CA PRO A 50 1.96 -15.99 1.64
C PRO A 50 2.01 -15.10 2.89
N ALA A 51 2.91 -14.12 2.97
CA ALA A 51 2.96 -13.20 4.09
C ALA A 51 1.65 -12.40 4.18
N ARG A 52 1.18 -12.17 5.41
CA ARG A 52 -0.07 -11.44 5.70
C ARG A 52 0.18 -10.17 6.50
N ASP A 53 1.37 -9.59 6.34
CA ASP A 53 1.83 -8.43 7.10
C ASP A 53 0.92 -7.21 6.91
N VAL A 54 0.45 -7.01 5.67
CA VAL A 54 -0.55 -6.02 5.30
C VAL A 54 -1.65 -6.74 4.55
N SER A 55 -2.81 -6.85 5.20
CA SER A 55 -3.96 -7.55 4.62
C SER A 55 -5.24 -6.76 4.85
N MET A 56 -6.15 -6.86 3.88
CA MET A 56 -7.45 -6.21 3.91
C MET A 56 -8.56 -7.17 3.53
N ARG A 57 -9.68 -7.09 4.23
CA ARG A 57 -10.93 -7.79 3.92
C ARG A 57 -12.05 -6.77 3.83
N TYR A 58 -12.62 -6.61 2.65
CA TYR A 58 -13.76 -5.73 2.45
C TYR A 58 -15.03 -6.38 2.99
N ALA A 59 -15.83 -5.60 3.70
CA ALA A 59 -17.12 -6.05 4.24
C ALA A 59 -18.23 -6.05 3.17
N TYR A 60 -18.08 -5.24 2.13
CA TYR A 60 -19.07 -5.04 1.08
C TYR A 60 -18.47 -5.33 -0.30
N GLN A 61 -19.34 -5.63 -1.25
CA GLN A 61 -18.98 -5.75 -2.67
C GLN A 61 -18.88 -4.37 -3.31
N GLY A 62 -18.04 -4.26 -4.33
CA GLY A 62 -17.89 -3.03 -5.11
C GLY A 62 -16.45 -2.70 -5.46
N TRP A 63 -16.28 -1.63 -6.22
CA TRP A 63 -14.99 -1.08 -6.61
C TRP A 63 -14.40 -0.19 -5.50
N TYR A 64 -13.16 -0.44 -5.15
CA TYR A 64 -12.38 0.32 -4.18
C TYR A 64 -11.08 0.82 -4.82
N GLU A 65 -10.71 2.06 -4.49
CA GLU A 65 -9.45 2.66 -4.92
C GLU A 65 -8.42 2.56 -3.79
N VAL A 66 -7.44 1.69 -3.96
CA VAL A 66 -6.35 1.52 -2.99
C VAL A 66 -5.22 2.48 -3.32
N SER A 67 -4.70 3.15 -2.31
CA SER A 67 -3.55 4.04 -2.44
C SER A 67 -2.54 3.84 -1.32
N LEU A 68 -1.29 4.22 -1.60
CA LEU A 68 -0.20 4.20 -0.64
C LEU A 68 0.49 5.55 -0.64
N VAL A 69 0.77 6.09 0.54
CA VAL A 69 1.70 7.21 0.74
C VAL A 69 2.91 6.71 1.52
N THR A 70 4.10 6.86 0.95
CA THR A 70 5.36 6.52 1.61
C THR A 70 6.05 7.79 2.10
N GLN A 71 6.45 7.80 3.37
CA GLN A 71 7.30 8.86 3.93
C GLN A 71 8.77 8.45 3.89
N PHE A 72 9.62 9.37 3.45
CA PHE A 72 11.06 9.20 3.35
C PHE A 72 11.77 10.16 4.29
N SER A 73 12.78 9.65 5.01
CA SER A 73 13.83 10.48 5.59
C SER A 73 14.95 10.65 4.57
N GLY A 74 15.60 11.81 4.57
CA GLY A 74 16.65 12.12 3.61
C GLY A 74 17.99 12.40 4.29
N GLU A 75 19.07 12.10 3.58
CA GLU A 75 20.41 12.60 3.88
C GLU A 75 21.01 13.21 2.61
N TYR A 76 21.94 14.14 2.77
CA TYR A 76 22.65 14.74 1.64
C TYR A 76 24.16 14.83 1.88
N SER A 77 24.95 14.80 0.81
CA SER A 77 26.40 14.98 0.81
C SER A 77 26.77 15.99 -0.27
N VAL A 78 27.61 16.97 0.08
CA VAL A 78 28.06 18.03 -0.85
C VAL A 78 29.52 17.77 -1.21
N ASN A 79 29.81 17.73 -2.52
CA ASN A 79 31.13 17.49 -3.10
C ASN A 79 31.88 16.28 -2.50
N GLY A 80 31.16 15.22 -2.14
CA GLY A 80 31.74 14.02 -1.53
C GLY A 80 32.11 14.16 -0.04
N GLY A 81 31.62 15.21 0.63
CA GLY A 81 31.73 15.37 2.08
C GLY A 81 30.90 14.35 2.88
N PRO A 82 30.90 14.43 4.22
CA PRO A 82 30.10 13.55 5.06
C PRO A 82 28.60 13.70 4.79
N TRP A 83 27.85 12.61 4.95
CA TRP A 83 26.39 12.64 4.89
C TRP A 83 25.82 13.46 6.06
N GLN A 84 24.83 14.29 5.75
CA GLN A 84 24.13 15.13 6.71
C GLN A 84 22.63 14.86 6.62
N PRO A 85 21.92 14.80 7.76
CA PRO A 85 20.48 14.57 7.75
C PRO A 85 19.73 15.77 7.16
N ILE A 86 18.69 15.48 6.38
CA ILE A 86 17.69 16.46 5.97
C ILE A 86 16.63 16.51 7.07
N ALA A 87 16.37 17.69 7.62
CA ALA A 87 15.34 17.86 8.64
C ALA A 87 13.95 17.60 8.04
N GLY A 88 13.19 16.71 8.67
CA GLY A 88 11.82 16.38 8.28
C GLY A 88 11.73 15.14 7.39
N THR A 89 10.57 14.97 6.77
CA THR A 89 10.29 13.85 5.86
C THR A 89 9.57 14.34 4.61
N VAL A 90 9.72 13.61 3.52
CA VAL A 90 8.99 13.85 2.26
C VAL A 90 7.97 12.74 2.07
N SER A 91 6.75 13.08 1.68
CA SER A 91 5.69 12.11 1.38
C SER A 91 5.53 11.95 -0.13
N VAL A 92 5.53 10.72 -0.61
CA VAL A 92 5.34 10.36 -2.02
C VAL A 92 4.13 9.44 -2.13
N ALA A 93 3.16 9.82 -2.96
CA ALA A 93 2.00 8.98 -3.25
C ALA A 93 2.34 7.98 -4.35
N SER A 94 1.92 6.73 -4.19
CA SER A 94 1.95 5.72 -5.24
C SER A 94 0.86 6.01 -6.29
N GLN A 95 0.98 5.36 -7.44
CA GLN A 95 -0.17 5.20 -8.31
C GLN A 95 -1.27 4.42 -7.58
N LYS A 96 -2.50 4.90 -7.74
CA LYS A 96 -3.66 4.25 -7.15
C LYS A 96 -4.04 3.01 -7.95
N ARG A 97 -4.57 2.00 -7.27
CA ARG A 97 -4.99 0.73 -7.90
C ARG A 97 -6.44 0.44 -7.55
N TRP A 98 -7.21 0.16 -8.60
CA TRP A 98 -8.62 -0.22 -8.45
C TRP A 98 -8.76 -1.71 -8.25
N ILE A 99 -9.62 -2.10 -7.32
CA ILE A 99 -9.91 -3.49 -6.99
C ILE A 99 -11.42 -3.66 -6.87
N TYR A 100 -11.94 -4.72 -7.48
CA TYR A 100 -13.31 -5.13 -7.26
C TYR A 100 -13.37 -6.19 -6.15
N SER A 101 -14.12 -5.89 -5.09
CA SER A 101 -14.48 -6.84 -4.04
C SER A 101 -15.76 -7.56 -4.45
N ASP A 102 -15.71 -8.90 -4.47
CA ASP A 102 -16.84 -9.76 -4.79
C ASP A 102 -17.23 -10.53 -3.53
N LEU A 103 -18.42 -10.28 -2.98
CA LEU A 103 -18.97 -11.04 -1.86
C LEU A 103 -19.67 -12.26 -2.40
N ARG A 104 -19.05 -13.43 -2.26
CA ARG A 104 -19.68 -14.70 -2.63
C ARG A 104 -20.25 -15.38 -1.39
N GLU A 105 -21.57 -15.51 -1.34
CA GLU A 105 -22.20 -16.46 -0.44
C GLU A 105 -22.02 -17.87 -1.01
N ALA A 106 -21.36 -18.75 -0.27
CA ALA A 106 -21.38 -20.17 -0.60
C ALA A 106 -22.78 -20.71 -0.29
N ARG A 107 -23.51 -21.13 -1.33
CA ARG A 107 -24.68 -21.99 -1.18
C ARG A 107 -24.26 -23.41 -1.52
N LEU A 108 -24.84 -24.40 -0.84
CA LEU A 108 -24.72 -25.79 -1.28
C LEU A 108 -25.42 -25.89 -2.64
N VAL A 109 -24.62 -25.90 -3.70
CA VAL A 109 -25.06 -26.24 -5.06
C VAL A 109 -24.88 -27.76 -5.21
N GLY A 110 -25.78 -28.41 -5.94
CA GLY A 110 -25.51 -29.77 -6.43
C GLY A 110 -24.28 -29.77 -7.36
N ASP A 111 -23.91 -30.94 -7.90
CA ASP A 111 -22.70 -31.13 -8.74
C ASP A 111 -22.64 -30.30 -10.04
N GLU A 112 -23.58 -29.38 -10.25
CA GLU A 112 -23.58 -28.42 -11.36
C GLU A 112 -22.52 -27.34 -11.11
N VAL A 113 -21.47 -27.39 -11.91
CA VAL A 113 -20.46 -26.34 -12.04
C VAL A 113 -21.03 -25.25 -12.96
N PRO A 114 -21.23 -24.00 -12.49
CA PRO A 114 -21.58 -22.90 -13.38
C PRO A 114 -20.59 -22.77 -14.55
N GLU A 115 -21.08 -22.74 -15.78
CA GLU A 115 -20.22 -22.52 -16.97
C GLU A 115 -19.67 -21.09 -17.03
N GLU A 116 -20.33 -20.13 -16.38
CA GLU A 116 -19.98 -18.72 -16.45
C GLU A 116 -19.72 -18.14 -15.04
N TYR A 117 -18.44 -17.93 -14.74
CA TYR A 117 -18.02 -17.27 -13.51
C TYR A 117 -17.64 -15.83 -13.81
N ARG A 118 -18.35 -14.89 -13.17
CA ARG A 118 -17.94 -13.51 -12.86
C ARG A 118 -18.14 -12.48 -13.98
N ASN A 119 -19.32 -11.85 -14.03
CA ASN A 119 -19.44 -10.50 -14.60
C ASN A 119 -19.00 -9.48 -13.54
N VAL A 120 -17.73 -9.08 -13.58
CA VAL A 120 -17.29 -7.89 -12.82
C VAL A 120 -18.00 -6.69 -13.45
N PRO A 121 -18.82 -5.93 -12.70
CA PRO A 121 -19.49 -4.77 -13.25
C PRO A 121 -18.48 -3.72 -13.70
N GLU A 122 -18.78 -2.99 -14.77
CA GLU A 122 -17.97 -1.86 -15.18
C GLU A 122 -17.89 -0.83 -14.04
N ARG A 123 -16.71 -0.26 -13.82
CA ARG A 123 -16.51 0.73 -12.77
C ARG A 123 -17.23 2.04 -13.12
N GLY A 124 -18.31 2.31 -12.40
CA GLY A 124 -19.03 3.59 -12.38
C GLY A 124 -19.48 3.98 -10.96
N PRO A 125 -20.09 5.17 -10.79
CA PRO A 125 -20.51 5.69 -9.48
C PRO A 125 -21.38 4.71 -8.68
N ASP A 126 -22.29 3.99 -9.35
CA ASP A 126 -23.22 3.04 -8.73
C ASP A 126 -22.59 1.69 -8.37
N THR A 127 -21.33 1.47 -8.77
CA THR A 127 -20.59 0.23 -8.54
C THR A 127 -19.42 0.41 -7.57
N LEU A 128 -19.25 1.63 -7.04
CA LEU A 128 -18.30 1.90 -5.97
C LEU A 128 -18.73 1.17 -4.71
N GLY A 129 -17.77 0.55 -4.04
CA GLY A 129 -18.02 -0.05 -2.75
C GLY A 129 -18.31 1.03 -1.69
N PRO A 130 -19.23 0.78 -0.76
CA PRO A 130 -19.53 1.72 0.30
C PRO A 130 -18.36 1.80 1.30
N VAL A 131 -18.31 2.93 2.04
CA VAL A 131 -17.47 3.05 3.23
C VAL A 131 -17.91 2.03 4.27
N ASN A 132 -16.94 1.35 4.87
CA ASN A 132 -17.17 0.42 5.96
C ASN A 132 -17.46 1.22 7.25
N PRO A 133 -18.64 1.07 7.90
CA PRO A 133 -18.94 1.77 9.14
C PRO A 133 -18.01 1.34 10.30
N ASN A 134 -17.37 0.18 10.18
CA ASN A 134 -16.38 -0.34 11.11
C ASN A 134 -14.95 -0.19 10.58
N ALA A 135 -14.72 0.72 9.63
CA ALA A 135 -13.40 1.05 9.11
C ALA A 135 -12.43 1.36 10.25
N ARG A 136 -11.20 0.86 10.12
CA ARG A 136 -10.19 0.98 11.17
C ARG A 136 -9.04 1.86 10.72
N VAL A 137 -8.49 2.63 11.66
CA VAL A 137 -7.24 3.37 11.48
C VAL A 137 -6.23 2.78 12.45
N GLU A 138 -5.26 2.04 11.91
CA GLU A 138 -4.32 1.26 12.71
C GLU A 138 -2.86 1.59 12.36
N THR A 139 -1.95 1.32 13.30
CA THR A 139 -0.51 1.45 13.09
C THR A 139 0.20 0.18 13.54
N LEU A 140 1.02 -0.41 12.67
CA LEU A 140 1.86 -1.56 12.96
C LEU A 140 3.34 -1.19 12.83
N THR A 141 4.11 -1.49 13.87
CA THR A 141 5.55 -1.21 13.90
C THR A 141 6.42 -2.43 13.60
N ALA A 142 5.81 -3.61 13.49
CA ALA A 142 6.46 -4.86 13.12
C ALA A 142 5.54 -5.73 12.23
N PRO A 143 6.11 -6.51 11.28
CA PRO A 143 5.35 -7.47 10.48
C PRO A 143 4.68 -8.53 11.36
N HIS A 144 3.64 -9.17 10.83
CA HIS A 144 3.08 -10.35 11.49
C HIS A 144 4.14 -11.48 11.48
N PRO A 145 4.29 -12.24 12.57
CA PRO A 145 5.13 -13.43 12.56
C PRO A 145 4.57 -14.38 11.49
N SER A 146 5.44 -14.81 10.56
CA SER A 146 5.05 -15.79 9.56
C SER A 146 4.47 -17.02 10.26
N PRO A 147 3.41 -17.65 9.73
CA PRO A 147 3.02 -18.97 10.22
C PRO A 147 4.24 -19.88 10.09
N ILE A 148 4.60 -20.54 11.19
CA ILE A 148 5.66 -21.54 11.23
C ILE A 148 5.34 -22.60 10.15
N PRO A 149 6.33 -23.02 9.33
CA PRO A 149 6.12 -24.02 8.29
C PRO A 149 5.59 -25.36 8.83
#